data_AF-X1GSS6-F1
#
_entry.id   AF-X1GSS6-F1
#
_cell.length_a   1.000
_cell.length_b   1.000
_cell.length_c   1.000
_cell.angle_alpha   90.00
_cell.angle_beta   90.00
_cell.angle_gamma   90.00
#
_symmetry.space_group_name_H-M   'P 1'
#
loop_
_entity.id
_entity.type
_entity.pdbx_description
1 polymer ?
#
loop_
_entity_poly.entity_id
_entity_poly.type
_entity_poly.pdbx_seq_one_letter_code
_entity_poly.pdbx_strand_id
1 'polypeptide(L)'
;ACESMIYSIAEYMNEINKKENKLEHPVDYLYYDDYKYMKTLDQDKDPFVKGIFNNITNRNLYMRAFCICKSTVENWEDTHYYLNELINNKNYRKEIQKKIWDSIPSNIKDKYRIFKSNIQLSFPKLGPSRKDETLESFIIDRATQNLVSIDEYVPENEWLNGFINHKYRGYVFCPCFEELRKHVFDASKEIFQQVVKMKVNDDYCKNDIHLY
;
A
#
# COMPACT_ATOMS: atom_id res chain seq x y z
N ALA A 1 -3.38 -4.25 -6.32
CA ALA A 1 -3.23 -5.69 -6.63
C ALA A 1 -2.21 -5.89 -7.75
N CYS A 2 -2.48 -5.57 -9.03
CA CYS A 2 -1.47 -5.70 -10.11
C CYS A 2 -0.18 -4.93 -9.80
N GLU A 3 -0.30 -3.65 -9.42
CA GLU A 3 0.84 -2.81 -9.04
C GLU A 3 1.64 -3.44 -7.89
N SER A 4 0.96 -3.99 -6.89
CA SER A 4 1.57 -4.72 -5.77
C SER A 4 2.37 -5.94 -6.24
N MET A 5 1.89 -6.66 -7.26
CA MET A 5 2.59 -7.79 -7.85
C MET A 5 3.84 -7.35 -8.63
N ILE A 6 3.78 -6.22 -9.33
CA ILE A 6 4.95 -5.63 -9.99
C ILE A 6 5.99 -5.20 -8.95
N TYR A 7 5.57 -4.53 -7.86
CA TYR A 7 6.47 -4.20 -6.75
C TYR A 7 7.09 -5.45 -6.11
N SER A 8 6.33 -6.53 -5.96
CA SER A 8 6.83 -7.81 -5.46
C SER A 8 7.98 -8.36 -6.32
N ILE A 9 7.85 -8.31 -7.64
CA ILE A 9 8.93 -8.67 -8.58
C ILE A 9 10.16 -7.76 -8.34
N ALA A 10 9.95 -6.44 -8.34
CA ALA A 10 11.04 -5.48 -8.17
C ALA A 10 11.76 -5.62 -6.82
N GLU A 11 11.02 -5.89 -5.74
CA GLU A 11 11.61 -6.14 -4.42
C GLU A 11 12.39 -7.44 -4.39
N TYR A 12 11.83 -8.52 -4.92
CA TYR A 12 12.52 -9.82 -5.03
C TYR A 12 13.82 -9.70 -5.82
N MET A 13 13.79 -9.08 -7.00
CA MET A 13 14.97 -8.89 -7.85
C MET A 13 16.07 -8.08 -7.15
N ASN A 14 15.68 -7.04 -6.40
CA ASN A 14 16.62 -6.26 -5.59
C ASN A 14 17.24 -7.11 -4.46
N GLU A 15 16.47 -8.01 -3.83
CA GLU A 15 16.96 -8.88 -2.75
C GLU A 15 17.96 -9.92 -3.24
N ILE A 16 17.73 -10.51 -4.42
CA ILE A 16 18.67 -11.45 -5.04
C ILE A 16 19.85 -10.75 -5.74
N ASN A 17 20.00 -9.43 -5.58
CA ASN A 17 21.00 -8.58 -6.25
C ASN A 17 21.02 -8.73 -7.78
N LYS A 18 19.92 -9.20 -8.38
CA LYS A 18 19.77 -9.26 -9.82
C LYS A 18 19.39 -7.86 -10.27
N LYS A 19 20.42 -7.04 -10.52
CA LYS A 19 20.26 -5.70 -11.07
C LYS A 19 19.68 -5.83 -12.47
N GLU A 20 18.39 -5.56 -12.63
CA GLU A 20 17.88 -5.23 -13.95
C GLU A 20 18.45 -3.88 -14.37
N ASN A 21 18.87 -3.82 -15.64
CA ASN A 21 19.12 -2.65 -16.47
C ASN A 21 19.15 -1.33 -15.69
N LYS A 22 20.29 -1.03 -15.07
CA LYS A 22 20.53 0.32 -14.59
C LYS A 22 20.39 1.25 -15.79
N LEU A 23 19.53 2.26 -15.67
CA LEU A 23 19.54 3.38 -16.60
C LEU A 23 20.84 4.12 -16.34
N GLU A 24 21.81 3.95 -17.23
CA GLU A 24 23.13 4.58 -17.13
C GLU A 24 23.09 5.99 -17.70
N HIS A 25 22.23 6.19 -18.70
CA HIS A 25 22.00 7.47 -19.36
C HIS A 25 20.51 7.85 -19.35
N PRO A 26 20.17 9.15 -19.27
CA PRO A 26 18.79 9.61 -19.38
C PRO A 26 18.07 9.14 -20.66
N VAL A 27 18.83 8.91 -21.74
CA VAL A 27 18.31 8.41 -23.02
C VAL A 27 17.80 6.97 -22.90
N ASP A 28 18.32 6.17 -21.98
CA ASP A 28 17.89 4.78 -21.76
C ASP A 28 16.41 4.71 -21.35
N TYR A 29 15.91 5.75 -20.67
CA TYR A 29 14.50 5.87 -20.31
C TYR A 29 13.58 5.90 -21.53
N LEU A 30 14.01 6.51 -22.66
CA LEU A 30 13.22 6.54 -23.90
C LEU A 30 13.04 5.14 -24.50
N TYR A 31 13.93 4.22 -24.16
CA TYR A 31 13.86 2.83 -24.58
C TYR A 31 13.20 1.93 -23.55
N TYR A 32 12.73 2.47 -22.42
CA TYR A 32 12.05 1.72 -21.38
C TYR A 32 10.56 2.05 -21.40
N ASP A 33 9.78 1.17 -22.03
CA ASP A 33 8.32 1.25 -22.09
C ASP A 33 7.69 0.00 -21.44
N ASP A 34 6.39 0.08 -21.15
CA ASP A 34 5.65 -1.01 -20.51
C ASP A 34 5.71 -2.30 -21.33
N TYR A 35 5.71 -2.21 -22.66
CA TYR A 35 5.77 -3.38 -23.54
C TYR A 35 7.11 -4.13 -23.39
N LYS A 36 8.22 -3.40 -23.42
CA LYS A 36 9.56 -3.96 -23.22
C LYS A 36 9.72 -4.50 -21.82
N TYR A 37 9.24 -3.80 -20.81
CA TYR A 37 9.26 -4.30 -19.44
C TYR A 37 8.54 -5.64 -19.33
N MET A 38 7.31 -5.72 -19.83
CA MET A 38 6.52 -6.96 -19.80
C MET A 38 7.17 -8.07 -20.63
N LYS A 39 7.78 -7.75 -21.77
CA LYS A 39 8.54 -8.70 -22.58
C LYS A 39 9.78 -9.24 -21.86
N THR A 40 10.48 -8.39 -21.11
CA THR A 40 11.63 -8.80 -20.29
C THR A 40 11.18 -9.77 -19.19
N LEU A 41 10.06 -9.48 -18.52
CA LEU A 41 9.50 -10.38 -17.50
C LEU A 41 9.06 -11.74 -18.07
N ASP A 42 8.44 -11.76 -19.26
CA ASP A 42 8.04 -13.00 -19.95
C ASP A 42 9.24 -13.90 -20.30
N GLN A 43 10.37 -13.28 -20.64
CA GLN A 43 11.61 -13.96 -20.99
C GLN A 43 12.47 -14.36 -19.77
N ASP A 44 12.11 -13.93 -18.56
CA ASP A 44 12.86 -14.30 -17.36
C ASP A 44 12.75 -15.82 -17.08
N LYS A 45 13.85 -16.40 -16.61
CA LYS A 45 13.97 -17.82 -16.25
C LYS A 45 13.68 -18.07 -14.78
N ASP A 46 13.66 -17.04 -13.95
CA ASP A 46 13.37 -17.16 -12.53
C ASP A 46 11.92 -17.63 -12.30
N PRO A 47 11.69 -18.76 -11.60
CA PRO A 47 10.35 -19.32 -11.41
C PRO A 47 9.39 -18.39 -10.67
N PHE A 48 9.88 -17.56 -9.74
CA PHE A 48 9.07 -16.62 -8.99
C PHE A 48 8.60 -15.48 -9.88
N VAL A 49 9.53 -14.86 -10.63
CA VAL A 49 9.22 -13.77 -11.57
C VAL A 49 8.20 -14.25 -12.61
N LYS A 50 8.46 -15.41 -13.22
CA LYS A 50 7.57 -16.01 -14.21
C LYS A 50 6.21 -16.39 -13.63
N GLY A 51 6.19 -16.89 -12.39
CA GLY A 51 4.95 -17.19 -11.67
C GLY A 51 4.09 -15.95 -11.45
N ILE A 52 4.69 -14.84 -11.00
CA ILE A 52 3.95 -13.58 -10.82
C ILE A 52 3.50 -13.00 -12.17
N PHE A 53 4.36 -13.01 -13.18
CA PHE A 53 4.01 -12.54 -14.52
C PHE A 53 2.81 -13.30 -15.10
N ASN A 54 2.84 -14.64 -15.02
CA ASN A 54 1.72 -15.49 -15.41
C ASN A 54 0.44 -15.18 -14.63
N ASN A 55 0.56 -14.84 -13.34
CA ASN A 55 -0.58 -14.46 -12.54
C ASN A 55 -1.17 -13.10 -12.97
N ILE A 56 -0.33 -12.13 -13.34
CA ILE A 56 -0.77 -10.85 -13.88
C ILE A 56 -1.52 -11.05 -15.21
N THR A 57 -0.94 -11.82 -16.13
CA THR A 57 -1.53 -12.07 -17.47
C THR A 57 -2.85 -12.83 -17.38
N ASN A 58 -2.94 -13.83 -16.50
CA ASN A 58 -4.16 -14.61 -16.27
C ASN A 58 -5.14 -13.97 -15.28
N ARG A 59 -4.87 -12.75 -14.80
CA ARG A 59 -5.67 -12.03 -13.79
C ARG A 59 -5.86 -12.79 -12.45
N ASN A 60 -4.93 -13.66 -12.10
CA ASN A 60 -4.84 -14.31 -10.79
C ASN A 60 -4.14 -13.38 -9.80
N LEU A 61 -4.80 -12.28 -9.43
CA LEU A 61 -4.18 -11.19 -8.69
C LEU A 61 -4.02 -11.50 -7.20
N TYR A 62 -3.11 -10.77 -6.55
CA TYR A 62 -3.05 -10.77 -5.08
C TYR A 62 -4.38 -10.29 -4.48
N MET A 63 -4.78 -10.97 -3.42
CA MET A 63 -5.98 -10.67 -2.65
C MET A 63 -5.64 -9.80 -1.44
N ARG A 64 -6.63 -9.02 -1.00
CA ARG A 64 -6.51 -8.22 0.23
C ARG A 64 -6.60 -9.16 1.42
N ALA A 65 -5.56 -9.18 2.24
CA ALA A 65 -5.53 -9.91 3.49
C ALA A 65 -5.99 -9.03 4.66
N PHE A 66 -5.64 -7.74 4.67
CA PHE A 66 -5.96 -6.82 5.77
C PHE A 66 -6.32 -5.44 5.22
N CYS A 67 -7.27 -4.75 5.85
CA CYS A 67 -7.78 -3.43 5.46
C CYS A 67 -7.65 -2.43 6.62
N ILE A 68 -7.02 -1.29 6.35
CA ILE A 68 -6.84 -0.20 7.30
C ILE A 68 -7.61 1.02 6.80
N CYS A 69 -8.66 1.38 7.51
CA CYS A 69 -9.47 2.57 7.26
C CYS A 69 -10.10 3.04 8.57
N LYS A 70 -10.75 4.20 8.56
CA LYS A 70 -11.36 4.77 9.76
C LYS A 70 -12.37 3.83 10.43
N SER A 71 -13.09 3.02 9.66
CA SER A 71 -14.06 2.06 10.23
C SER A 71 -13.41 0.81 10.85
N THR A 72 -12.18 0.45 10.44
CA THR A 72 -11.48 -0.72 11.00
C THR A 72 -10.55 -0.37 12.17
N VAL A 73 -10.38 0.91 12.48
CA VAL A 73 -9.48 1.41 13.52
C VAL A 73 -10.22 2.30 14.52
N GLU A 74 -10.29 1.86 15.77
CA GLU A 74 -11.03 2.58 16.82
C GLU A 74 -10.35 3.89 17.23
N ASN A 75 -9.02 3.88 17.32
CA ASN A 75 -8.19 5.03 17.71
C ASN A 75 -7.54 5.69 16.48
N TRP A 76 -8.33 6.01 15.47
CA TRP A 76 -7.85 6.54 14.19
C TRP A 76 -6.93 7.76 14.35
N GLU A 77 -7.32 8.73 15.16
CA GLU A 77 -6.56 9.98 15.38
C GLU A 77 -5.19 9.71 16.00
N ASP A 78 -5.12 8.83 17.01
CA ASP A 78 -3.85 8.45 17.66
C ASP A 78 -2.92 7.67 16.72
N THR A 79 -3.51 6.91 15.79
CA THR A 79 -2.77 6.06 14.83
C THR A 79 -2.24 6.88 13.65
N HIS A 80 -2.75 8.09 13.42
CA HIS A 80 -2.45 8.91 12.25
C HIS A 80 -0.95 9.18 12.08
N TYR A 81 -0.23 9.47 13.18
CA TYR A 81 1.22 9.71 13.14
C TYR A 81 1.99 8.49 12.60
N TYR A 82 1.72 7.29 13.15
CA TYR A 82 2.40 6.06 12.74
C TYR A 82 2.02 5.63 11.33
N LEU A 83 0.77 5.89 10.89
CA LEU A 83 0.35 5.67 9.51
C LEU A 83 1.08 6.61 8.55
N ASN A 84 1.25 7.88 8.91
CA ASN A 84 2.06 8.82 8.11
C ASN A 84 3.51 8.36 8.01
N GLU A 85 4.10 7.85 9.10
CA GLU A 85 5.44 7.28 9.07
C GLU A 85 5.50 6.06 8.14
N LEU A 86 4.53 5.15 8.20
CA LEU A 86 4.43 3.97 7.33
C LEU A 86 4.30 4.34 5.83
N ILE A 87 3.60 5.43 5.54
CA ILE A 87 3.39 5.91 4.18
C ILE A 87 4.66 6.56 3.63
N ASN A 88 5.33 7.41 4.43
CA ASN A 88 6.43 8.24 3.94
C ASN A 88 7.82 7.58 4.12
N ASN A 89 7.98 6.67 5.08
CA ASN A 89 9.25 6.02 5.37
C ASN A 89 9.30 4.58 4.78
N LYS A 90 10.02 4.44 3.65
CA LYS A 90 10.20 3.15 2.97
C LYS A 90 10.86 2.08 3.86
N ASN A 91 11.80 2.47 4.73
CA ASN A 91 12.49 1.53 5.61
C ASN A 91 11.55 1.00 6.69
N TYR A 92 10.76 1.90 7.29
CA TYR A 92 9.75 1.51 8.28
C TYR A 92 8.69 0.58 7.66
N ARG A 93 8.23 0.87 6.44
CA ARG A 93 7.33 -0.03 5.70
C ARG A 93 7.93 -1.43 5.48
N LYS A 94 9.21 -1.50 5.08
CA LYS A 94 9.92 -2.77 4.91
C LYS A 94 10.11 -3.52 6.24
N GLU A 95 10.29 -2.80 7.34
CA GLU A 95 10.36 -3.41 8.68
C GLU A 95 9.03 -4.05 9.06
N ILE A 96 7.90 -3.34 8.86
CA ILE A 96 6.56 -3.89 9.11
C ILE A 96 6.29 -5.10 8.22
N GLN A 97 6.59 -5.00 6.91
CA GLN A 97 6.48 -6.13 5.97
C GLN A 97 7.27 -7.34 6.46
N LYS A 98 8.51 -7.13 6.92
CA LYS A 98 9.36 -8.19 7.48
C LYS A 98 8.73 -8.80 8.74
N LYS A 99 8.24 -8.00 9.68
CA LYS A 99 7.59 -8.50 10.91
C LYS A 99 6.35 -9.33 10.61
N ILE A 100 5.52 -8.90 9.66
CA ILE A 100 4.37 -9.68 9.19
C ILE A 100 4.84 -11.01 8.59
N TRP A 101 5.85 -10.96 7.70
CA TRP A 101 6.44 -12.15 7.11
C TRP A 101 6.98 -13.12 8.16
N ASP A 102 7.77 -12.64 9.12
CA ASP A 102 8.39 -13.47 10.15
C ASP A 102 7.34 -14.15 11.05
N SER A 103 6.17 -13.53 11.23
CA SER A 103 5.06 -14.06 12.02
C SER A 103 4.26 -15.17 11.31
N ILE A 104 4.39 -15.32 9.98
CA ILE A 104 3.72 -16.39 9.24
C ILE A 104 4.43 -17.74 9.50
N PRO A 105 3.68 -18.82 9.82
CA PRO A 105 4.28 -20.13 10.07
C PRO A 105 5.11 -20.69 8.89
N SER A 106 6.27 -21.28 9.17
CA SER A 106 7.18 -21.80 8.13
C SER A 106 6.55 -22.88 7.25
N ASN A 107 5.72 -23.76 7.82
CA ASN A 107 4.99 -24.77 7.06
C ASN A 107 4.06 -24.15 5.99
N ILE A 108 3.47 -23.00 6.26
CA ILE A 108 2.62 -22.27 5.30
C ILE A 108 3.49 -21.63 4.21
N LYS A 109 4.63 -21.06 4.61
CA LYS A 109 5.60 -20.46 3.67
C LYS A 109 6.09 -21.50 2.65
N ASP A 110 6.49 -22.67 3.14
CA ASP A 110 7.03 -23.76 2.32
C ASP A 110 5.95 -24.40 1.44
N LYS A 111 4.74 -24.63 2.00
CA LYS A 111 3.60 -25.21 1.29
C LYS A 111 3.25 -24.44 0.02
N TYR A 112 3.22 -23.11 0.11
CA TYR A 112 2.85 -22.24 -1.00
C TYR A 112 4.04 -21.65 -1.75
N ARG A 113 5.28 -21.99 -1.34
CA ARG A 113 6.54 -21.46 -1.90
C ARG A 113 6.52 -19.95 -2.03
N ILE A 114 6.07 -19.28 -0.97
CA ILE A 114 5.99 -17.82 -0.93
C ILE A 114 7.30 -17.23 -0.40
N PHE A 115 7.50 -15.96 -0.71
CA PHE A 115 8.63 -15.14 -0.32
C PHE A 115 8.10 -13.89 0.38
N LYS A 116 8.96 -13.22 1.15
CA LYS A 116 8.61 -11.97 1.84
C LYS A 116 8.02 -10.92 0.88
N SER A 117 8.58 -10.82 -0.32
CA SER A 117 8.12 -9.94 -1.40
C SER A 117 6.68 -10.24 -1.85
N ASN A 118 6.12 -11.42 -1.60
CA ASN A 118 4.70 -11.69 -1.87
C ASN A 118 3.74 -10.95 -0.93
N ILE A 119 4.21 -10.46 0.22
CA ILE A 119 3.39 -9.67 1.16
C ILE A 119 3.61 -8.20 0.86
N GLN A 120 2.56 -7.50 0.42
CA GLN A 120 2.69 -6.14 -0.10
C GLN A 120 1.83 -5.14 0.66
N LEU A 121 2.47 -4.08 1.15
CA LEU A 121 1.85 -3.01 1.91
C LEU A 121 1.53 -1.84 0.97
N SER A 122 0.25 -1.60 0.71
CA SER A 122 -0.23 -0.56 -0.19
C SER A 122 -1.08 0.45 0.58
N PHE A 123 -0.54 1.64 0.75
CA PHE A 123 -1.21 2.72 1.45
C PHE A 123 -1.29 3.93 0.53
N PRO A 124 -2.49 4.48 0.29
CA PRO A 124 -2.61 5.75 -0.41
C PRO A 124 -1.92 6.83 0.43
N LYS A 125 -1.34 7.83 -0.25
CA LYS A 125 -0.81 9.00 0.46
C LYS A 125 -1.95 9.62 1.26
N LEU A 126 -1.71 9.87 2.55
CA LEU A 126 -2.56 10.79 3.28
C LEU A 126 -2.40 12.15 2.59
N GLY A 127 -3.51 12.77 2.22
CA GLY A 127 -3.48 14.11 1.62
C GLY A 127 -2.68 15.04 2.53
N PRO A 128 -2.05 16.09 1.98
CA PRO A 128 -1.28 17.00 2.81
C PRO A 128 -2.20 17.49 3.94
N SER A 129 -1.76 17.36 5.19
CA SER A 129 -2.47 17.96 6.32
C SER A 129 -2.27 19.47 6.24
N ARG A 130 -2.92 20.12 5.28
CA ARG A 130 -2.86 21.58 5.07
C ARG A 130 -3.69 22.34 6.11
N LYS A 131 -3.69 21.85 7.36
CA LYS A 131 -4.26 22.63 8.44
C LYS A 131 -3.62 24.02 8.51
N ASP A 132 -2.36 24.16 8.10
CA ASP A 132 -1.69 25.47 8.13
C ASP A 132 -1.76 26.22 6.78
N GLU A 133 -1.53 25.58 5.62
CA GLU A 133 -1.44 26.30 4.34
C GLU A 133 -2.80 26.84 3.80
N THR A 134 -3.91 26.14 4.04
CA THR A 134 -5.24 26.58 3.56
C THR A 134 -5.82 27.66 4.47
N LEU A 135 -5.53 27.61 5.78
CA LEU A 135 -5.86 28.68 6.72
C LEU A 135 -5.10 29.98 6.41
N GLU A 136 -3.91 29.87 5.82
CA GLU A 136 -3.08 31.01 5.40
C GLU A 136 -3.31 31.44 3.94
N SER A 137 -4.22 30.77 3.21
CA SER A 137 -4.53 31.09 1.83
C SER A 137 -5.74 32.01 1.74
N PHE A 138 -5.53 33.19 1.18
CA PHE A 138 -6.57 34.21 1.04
C PHE A 138 -6.80 34.58 -0.43
N ILE A 139 -8.05 34.89 -0.75
CA ILE A 139 -8.47 35.44 -2.03
C ILE A 139 -9.09 36.82 -1.84
N ILE A 140 -9.07 37.66 -2.88
CA ILE A 140 -9.81 38.92 -2.88
C ILE A 140 -11.19 38.64 -3.46
N ASP A 141 -12.23 38.78 -2.65
CA ASP A 141 -13.61 38.72 -3.13
C ASP A 141 -13.88 39.95 -4.01
N ARG A 142 -14.23 39.72 -5.28
CA ARG A 142 -14.49 40.80 -6.24
C ARG A 142 -15.67 41.68 -5.84
N ALA A 143 -16.66 41.13 -5.14
CA ALA A 143 -17.87 41.86 -4.76
C ALA A 143 -17.63 42.81 -3.59
N THR A 144 -16.86 42.36 -2.59
CA THR A 144 -16.59 43.13 -1.36
C THR A 144 -15.23 43.82 -1.35
N GLN A 145 -14.33 43.48 -2.28
CA GLN A 145 -12.91 43.89 -2.33
C GLN A 145 -12.13 43.54 -1.05
N ASN A 146 -12.67 42.64 -0.23
CA ASN A 146 -12.05 42.20 1.01
C ASN A 146 -11.19 40.96 0.79
N LEU A 147 -10.19 40.81 1.66
CA LEU A 147 -9.40 39.59 1.77
C LEU A 147 -10.25 38.56 2.54
N VAL A 148 -10.55 37.44 1.89
CA VAL A 148 -11.39 36.36 2.44
C VAL A 148 -10.59 35.06 2.40
N SER A 149 -10.76 34.18 3.38
CA SER A 149 -10.08 32.88 3.37
C SER A 149 -10.61 32.03 2.20
N ILE A 150 -9.73 31.29 1.53
CA ILE A 150 -10.14 30.37 0.47
C ILE A 150 -11.04 29.24 0.99
N ASP A 151 -10.91 28.87 2.27
CA ASP A 151 -11.69 27.80 2.92
C ASP A 151 -13.20 28.13 2.99
N GLU A 152 -13.55 29.43 2.99
CA GLU A 152 -14.95 29.88 2.94
C GLU A 152 -15.65 29.52 1.62
N TYR A 153 -14.89 29.32 0.54
CA TYR A 153 -15.42 28.98 -0.79
C TYR A 153 -15.12 27.54 -1.20
N VAL A 154 -13.98 27.00 -0.74
CA VAL A 154 -13.57 25.63 -1.00
C VAL A 154 -13.28 24.98 0.35
N PRO A 155 -14.24 24.24 0.94
CA PRO A 155 -14.08 23.65 2.26
C PRO A 155 -13.17 22.42 2.18
N GLU A 156 -11.88 22.64 1.92
CA GLU A 156 -10.89 21.58 1.66
C GLU A 156 -10.80 20.61 2.85
N ASN A 157 -10.92 21.13 4.06
CA ASN A 157 -10.93 20.32 5.29
C ASN A 157 -12.12 19.35 5.33
N GLU A 158 -13.31 19.78 4.90
CA GLU A 158 -14.48 18.90 4.83
C GLU A 158 -14.31 17.83 3.76
N TRP A 159 -13.76 18.19 2.60
CA TRP A 159 -13.44 17.25 1.53
C TRP A 159 -12.40 16.21 1.96
N LEU A 160 -11.31 16.66 2.61
CA LEU A 160 -10.26 15.79 3.11
C LEU A 160 -10.79 14.86 4.20
N ASN A 161 -11.57 15.40 5.14
CA ASN A 161 -12.22 14.59 6.18
C ASN A 161 -13.19 13.58 5.56
N GLY A 162 -14.00 13.98 4.58
CA GLY A 162 -14.89 13.08 3.84
C GLY A 162 -14.11 11.97 3.12
N PHE A 163 -13.00 12.31 2.47
CA PHE A 163 -12.12 11.33 1.83
C PHE A 163 -11.52 10.36 2.85
N ILE A 164 -10.95 10.87 3.94
CA ILE A 164 -10.35 10.04 5.00
C ILE A 164 -11.41 9.11 5.62
N ASN A 165 -12.60 9.62 5.89
CA ASN A 165 -13.66 8.88 6.55
C ASN A 165 -14.27 7.79 5.67
N HIS A 166 -14.34 8.00 4.35
CA HIS A 166 -15.13 7.14 3.46
C HIS A 166 -14.34 6.45 2.35
N LYS A 167 -13.18 6.99 1.96
CA LYS A 167 -12.43 6.56 0.77
C LYS A 167 -11.00 6.11 1.07
N TYR A 168 -10.37 6.64 2.11
CA TYR A 168 -9.02 6.20 2.50
C TYR A 168 -9.05 4.74 2.95
N ARG A 169 -8.30 3.90 2.25
CA ARG A 169 -8.13 2.48 2.57
C ARG A 169 -6.71 2.04 2.25
N GLY A 170 -5.95 1.68 3.29
CA GLY A 170 -4.69 0.96 3.18
C GLY A 170 -4.92 -0.54 3.19
N TYR A 171 -4.06 -1.30 2.52
CA TYR A 171 -4.21 -2.75 2.41
C TYR A 171 -2.89 -3.48 2.58
N VAL A 172 -2.98 -4.69 3.13
CA VAL A 172 -1.96 -5.73 3.00
C VAL A 172 -2.44 -6.73 1.95
N PHE A 173 -1.64 -6.96 0.92
CA PHE A 173 -1.91 -7.90 -0.15
C PHE A 173 -1.05 -9.15 -0.02
N CYS A 174 -1.59 -10.29 -0.42
CA CYS A 174 -0.87 -11.56 -0.52
C CYS A 174 -1.43 -12.42 -1.68
N PRO A 175 -0.77 -13.53 -2.05
CA PRO A 175 -1.33 -14.51 -2.98
C PRO A 175 -2.71 -15.01 -2.56
N CYS A 176 -3.54 -15.40 -3.53
CA CYS A 176 -4.97 -15.73 -3.35
C CYS A 176 -5.27 -17.05 -2.63
N PHE A 177 -4.32 -17.59 -1.86
CA PHE A 177 -4.53 -18.82 -1.10
C PHE A 177 -5.25 -18.52 0.22
N GLU A 178 -6.43 -19.11 0.43
CA GLU A 178 -7.30 -18.80 1.57
C GLU A 178 -6.61 -18.99 2.94
N GLU A 179 -5.89 -20.09 3.09
CA GLU A 179 -5.17 -20.42 4.33
C GLU A 179 -4.03 -19.41 4.61
N LEU A 180 -3.25 -19.07 3.58
CA LEU A 180 -2.24 -18.02 3.68
C LEU A 180 -2.86 -16.68 4.07
N ARG A 181 -3.98 -16.31 3.43
CA ARG A 181 -4.66 -15.04 3.66
C ARG A 181 -5.07 -14.87 5.12
N LYS A 182 -5.56 -15.94 5.76
CA LYS A 182 -5.87 -15.95 7.20
C LYS A 182 -4.64 -15.70 8.06
N HIS A 183 -3.54 -16.39 7.81
CA HIS A 183 -2.29 -16.17 8.54
C HIS A 183 -1.72 -14.76 8.33
N VAL A 184 -1.81 -14.22 7.10
CA VAL A 184 -1.38 -12.84 6.82
C VAL A 184 -2.29 -11.84 7.52
N PHE A 185 -3.60 -12.08 7.59
CA PHE A 185 -4.54 -11.26 8.33
C PHE A 185 -4.19 -11.21 9.82
N ASP A 186 -4.05 -12.37 10.46
CA ASP A 186 -3.75 -12.47 11.89
C ASP A 186 -2.40 -11.82 12.22
N ALA A 187 -1.36 -12.11 11.43
CA ALA A 187 -0.04 -11.49 11.57
C ALA A 187 -0.10 -9.97 11.37
N SER A 188 -0.84 -9.49 10.36
CA SER A 188 -0.99 -8.06 10.12
C SER A 188 -1.67 -7.38 11.30
N LYS A 189 -2.80 -7.92 11.76
CA LYS A 189 -3.54 -7.40 12.90
C LYS A 189 -2.64 -7.26 14.13
N GLU A 190 -1.91 -8.31 14.48
CA GLU A 190 -1.01 -8.31 15.64
C GLU A 190 0.11 -7.27 15.48
N ILE A 191 0.80 -7.23 14.34
CA ILE A 191 1.90 -6.29 14.11
C ILE A 191 1.42 -4.84 14.10
N PHE A 192 0.26 -4.55 13.49
CA PHE A 192 -0.29 -3.19 13.52
C PHE A 192 -0.75 -2.78 14.93
N GLN A 193 -1.27 -3.71 15.73
CA GLN A 193 -1.59 -3.45 17.15
C GLN A 193 -0.34 -3.15 17.98
N GLN A 194 0.72 -3.93 17.82
CA GLN A 194 1.93 -3.81 18.63
C GLN A 194 2.83 -2.64 18.21
N VAL A 195 3.04 -2.48 16.90
CA VAL A 195 4.06 -1.56 16.36
C VAL A 195 3.46 -0.20 15.99
N VAL A 196 2.26 -0.20 15.41
CA VAL A 196 1.56 1.01 14.95
C VAL A 196 0.55 1.50 15.99
N LYS A 197 0.43 0.80 17.14
CA LYS A 197 -0.48 1.11 18.26
C LYS A 197 -1.94 1.23 17.84
N MET A 198 -2.33 0.48 16.83
CA MET A 198 -3.65 0.54 16.21
C MET A 198 -4.63 -0.41 16.93
N LYS A 199 -5.78 0.09 17.40
CA LYS A 199 -6.86 -0.75 17.93
C LYS A 199 -7.80 -1.14 16.79
N VAL A 200 -7.79 -2.42 16.46
CA VAL A 200 -8.54 -2.98 15.32
C VAL A 200 -9.94 -3.37 15.75
N ASN A 201 -10.95 -2.89 15.01
CA ASN A 201 -12.33 -3.33 15.17
C ASN A 201 -12.58 -4.63 14.38
N ASP A 202 -12.73 -5.74 15.11
CA ASP A 202 -12.81 -7.09 14.54
C ASP A 202 -14.06 -7.36 13.70
N ASP A 203 -15.17 -6.68 13.99
CA ASP A 203 -16.45 -6.92 13.31
C ASP A 203 -16.44 -6.37 11.88
N TYR A 204 -15.70 -5.28 11.64
CA TYR A 204 -15.58 -4.66 10.32
C TYR A 204 -14.49 -5.31 9.46
N CYS A 205 -13.38 -5.72 10.08
CA CYS A 205 -12.26 -6.31 9.36
C CYS A 205 -12.62 -7.61 8.63
N LYS A 206 -13.44 -8.47 9.24
CA LYS A 206 -13.84 -9.76 8.63
C LYS A 206 -14.77 -9.55 7.43
N ASN A 207 -15.71 -8.62 7.52
CA ASN A 207 -16.70 -8.37 6.46
C ASN A 207 -16.07 -7.77 5.19
N ASP A 208 -15.05 -6.91 5.33
CA ASP A 208 -14.36 -6.29 4.18
C ASP A 208 -13.44 -7.29 3.42
N ILE A 209 -13.05 -8.41 4.05
CA ILE A 209 -12.19 -9.46 3.44
C ILE A 209 -13.02 -10.50 2.67
N HIS A 210 -14.27 -10.72 3.09
CA HIS A 210 -15.18 -11.70 2.48
C HIS A 210 -16.02 -11.14 1.31
N LEU A 211 -15.89 -9.85 0.98
CA LEU A 211 -16.68 -9.23 -0.10
C LEU A 211 -16.20 -9.58 -1.52
N TYR A 212 -15.10 -10.34 -1.69
CA TYR A 212 -14.60 -10.80 -2.99
C TYR A 212 -13.87 -12.15 -2.91
#